data_AF-A0A8I2ZGU1-F1
#
_entry.id   AF-A0A8I2ZGU1-F1
#
_cell.length_a   1.000
_cell.length_b   1.000
_cell.length_c   1.000
_cell.angle_alpha   90.00
_cell.angle_beta   90.00
_cell.angle_gamma   90.00
#
_symmetry.space_group_name_H-M   'P 1'
#
loop_
_entity.id
_entity.type
_entity.pdbx_description
1 polymer ?
#
loop_
_entity_poly.entity_id
_entity_poly.type
_entity_poly.pdbx_seq_one_letter_code
_entity_poly.pdbx_strand_id
1 'polypeptide(L)'
;MSGESQKSKSTKQQSSQHYSVDYLFPKDNAQDTSPHNARGVDTELRTAQIDMRMAEMEEAFHVISLINDGKGSEVSATNLRRQGNVASSSQGLSGIRWDDWTGRMFTDNVTVMGHSFGGATTVQCLRKSSLTWIGQGIILDAWGPATPAAGEGRISKPLLSIGSEAFMHWQENFERLVDLCHEAREENPATLTWMLTIRGSTHLSQTDFAVLYSTWMDLLAKTLVNPLRAIYLTVAPSLEFLKMTLPREQSANDMWVDEQVLRTMQAPADPEAAMGQEHRPSDKWIAVRLKMICGWTNRS
;
A
#
# COMPACT_ATOMS: atom_id res chain seq x y z
N MET A 1 56.12 -47.78 -5.62
CA MET A 1 55.30 -47.25 -6.75
C MET A 1 54.08 -46.55 -6.16
N SER A 2 53.57 -45.53 -6.85
CA SER A 2 52.60 -44.49 -6.44
C SER A 2 53.20 -43.48 -5.45
N GLY A 3 53.47 -42.22 -5.78
CA GLY A 3 52.87 -41.35 -6.80
C GLY A 3 51.92 -40.36 -6.15
N GLU A 4 52.41 -39.53 -5.23
CA GLU A 4 51.60 -38.45 -4.65
C GLU A 4 51.54 -37.27 -5.62
N SER A 5 50.43 -37.21 -6.36
CA SER A 5 50.04 -36.06 -7.16
C SER A 5 49.62 -34.92 -6.24
N GLN A 6 50.39 -33.83 -6.24
CA GLN A 6 49.93 -32.51 -5.81
C GLN A 6 48.62 -32.17 -6.54
N LYS A 7 47.53 -31.98 -5.79
CA LYS A 7 46.34 -31.28 -6.28
C LYS A 7 46.34 -29.88 -5.68
N SER A 8 46.57 -28.90 -6.54
CA SER A 8 46.43 -27.48 -6.23
C SER A 8 45.01 -27.21 -5.72
N LYS A 9 44.91 -26.59 -4.55
CA LYS A 9 43.65 -26.00 -4.08
C LYS A 9 43.38 -24.79 -4.97
N SER A 10 42.34 -24.88 -5.79
CA SER A 10 41.87 -23.75 -6.57
C SER A 10 41.51 -22.60 -5.64
N THR A 11 42.06 -21.43 -5.96
CA THR A 11 41.81 -20.13 -5.34
C THR A 11 40.31 -19.93 -5.14
N LYS A 12 39.90 -19.72 -3.88
CA LYS A 12 38.55 -19.28 -3.52
C LYS A 12 38.25 -18.00 -4.31
N GLN A 13 37.27 -18.11 -5.19
CA GLN A 13 36.64 -16.99 -5.86
C GLN A 13 36.17 -16.00 -4.78
N GLN A 14 36.61 -14.76 -4.92
CA GLN A 14 36.23 -13.62 -4.09
C GLN A 14 34.70 -13.55 -4.05
N SER A 15 34.09 -13.96 -2.94
CA SER A 15 32.63 -13.89 -2.79
C SER A 15 32.26 -12.42 -2.78
N SER A 16 31.47 -11.97 -3.75
CA SER A 16 30.78 -10.69 -3.66
C SER A 16 30.03 -10.65 -2.32
N GLN A 17 30.35 -9.66 -1.50
CA GLN A 17 29.85 -9.56 -0.12
C GLN A 17 28.39 -9.09 -0.18
N HIS A 18 27.47 -10.03 -0.41
CA HIS A 18 26.04 -9.74 -0.37
C HIS A 18 25.54 -9.84 1.07
N TYR A 19 24.80 -8.82 1.50
CA TYR A 19 24.09 -8.84 2.77
C TYR A 19 22.75 -9.52 2.57
N SER A 20 22.48 -10.57 3.35
CA SER A 20 21.15 -11.17 3.45
C SER A 20 20.45 -10.54 4.65
N VAL A 21 19.25 -10.03 4.44
CA VAL A 21 18.41 -9.48 5.51
C VAL A 21 17.25 -10.45 5.72
N ASP A 22 17.09 -10.96 6.94
CA ASP A 22 15.95 -11.78 7.30
C ASP A 22 14.72 -10.90 7.57
N TYR A 23 13.57 -11.31 7.05
CA TYR A 23 12.30 -10.65 7.36
C TYR A 23 11.93 -10.86 8.83
N LEU A 24 11.24 -9.87 9.40
CA LEU A 24 10.75 -9.92 10.78
C LEU A 24 9.45 -10.73 10.84
N PHE A 25 9.44 -11.82 11.61
CA PHE A 25 8.30 -12.72 11.76
C PHE A 25 7.73 -12.71 13.19
N PRO A 26 6.41 -12.90 13.35
CA PRO A 26 5.80 -13.02 14.66
C PRO A 26 6.30 -14.29 15.37
N LYS A 27 6.78 -14.12 16.61
CA LYS A 27 7.28 -15.23 17.43
C LYS A 27 6.15 -15.94 18.17
N ASP A 28 5.27 -15.17 18.81
CA ASP A 28 4.27 -15.71 19.73
C ASP A 28 2.82 -15.28 19.41
N ASN A 29 2.60 -14.36 18.45
CA ASN A 29 1.29 -13.79 18.13
C ASN A 29 0.94 -13.88 16.63
N ALA A 30 0.84 -15.10 16.09
CA ALA A 30 0.65 -15.32 14.65
C ALA A 30 -0.69 -14.81 14.05
N GLN A 31 -1.68 -14.47 14.90
CA GLN A 31 -2.99 -13.93 14.49
C GLN A 31 -3.20 -12.48 14.91
N ASP A 32 -2.11 -11.73 15.13
CA ASP A 32 -2.12 -10.31 15.50
C ASP A 32 -2.77 -9.37 14.47
N THR A 33 -3.07 -9.88 13.28
CA THR A 33 -3.83 -9.17 12.22
C THR A 33 -5.36 -9.30 12.37
N SER A 34 -5.85 -10.16 13.26
CA SER A 34 -7.28 -10.43 13.42
C SER A 34 -7.94 -9.42 14.37
N PRO A 35 -9.12 -8.87 14.01
CA PRO A 35 -9.88 -7.99 14.90
C PRO A 35 -10.34 -8.70 16.20
N HIS A 36 -10.35 -10.04 16.21
CA HIS A 36 -10.79 -10.85 17.36
C HIS A 36 -9.62 -11.44 18.16
N ASN A 37 -8.39 -10.97 17.94
CA ASN A 37 -7.25 -11.51 18.67
C ASN A 37 -7.24 -11.03 20.12
N ALA A 38 -7.35 -11.97 21.07
CA ALA A 38 -7.32 -11.68 22.50
C ALA A 38 -6.00 -11.02 22.97
N ARG A 39 -4.91 -11.18 22.21
CA ARG A 39 -3.61 -10.55 22.51
C ARG A 39 -3.40 -9.20 21.81
N GLY A 40 -4.35 -8.76 20.99
CA GLY A 40 -4.25 -7.52 20.22
C GLY A 40 -3.13 -7.56 19.17
N VAL A 41 -2.82 -6.39 18.64
CA VAL A 41 -1.74 -6.18 17.67
C VAL A 41 -0.39 -6.14 18.38
N ASP A 42 0.61 -6.84 17.84
CA ASP A 42 1.99 -6.74 18.32
C ASP A 42 2.62 -5.44 17.82
N THR A 43 2.46 -4.36 18.58
CA THR A 43 2.88 -3.02 18.17
C THR A 43 4.39 -2.89 18.01
N GLU A 44 5.18 -3.62 18.79
CA GLU A 44 6.65 -3.63 18.68
C GLU A 44 7.08 -4.25 17.35
N LEU A 45 6.58 -5.46 17.05
CA LEU A 45 6.85 -6.14 15.79
C LEU A 45 6.38 -5.32 14.59
N ARG A 46 5.16 -4.77 14.64
CA ARG A 46 4.58 -4.01 13.52
C ARG A 46 5.31 -2.69 13.30
N THR A 47 5.78 -2.03 14.36
CA THR A 47 6.63 -0.84 14.22
C THR A 47 7.95 -1.19 13.54
N ALA A 48 8.65 -2.23 14.01
CA ALA A 48 9.92 -2.66 13.41
C ALA A 48 9.77 -3.10 11.94
N GLN A 49 8.65 -3.74 11.60
CA GLN A 49 8.33 -4.08 10.21
C GLN A 49 8.05 -2.84 9.36
N ILE A 50 7.39 -1.80 9.90
CA ILE A 50 7.20 -0.56 9.16
C ILE A 50 8.54 0.15 8.94
N ASP A 51 9.44 0.17 9.93
CA ASP A 51 10.78 0.71 9.76
C ASP A 51 11.56 0.00 8.65
N MET A 52 11.51 -1.33 8.63
CA MET A 52 12.11 -2.13 7.55
C MET A 52 11.50 -1.77 6.18
N ARG A 53 10.17 -1.61 6.10
CA ARG A 53 9.49 -1.25 4.85
C ARG A 53 9.82 0.17 4.39
N MET A 54 9.97 1.13 5.31
CA MET A 54 10.43 2.46 4.96
C MET A 54 11.85 2.43 4.41
N ALA A 55 12.75 1.62 4.98
CA ALA A 55 14.08 1.41 4.43
C ALA A 55 14.04 0.77 3.03
N GLU A 56 13.16 -0.21 2.80
CA GLU A 56 12.94 -0.78 1.46
C GLU A 56 12.45 0.29 0.46
N MET A 57 11.60 1.23 0.89
CA MET A 57 11.13 2.33 0.05
C MET A 57 12.23 3.34 -0.26
N GLU A 58 13.10 3.66 0.70
CA GLU A 58 14.27 4.51 0.47
C GLU A 58 15.23 3.88 -0.54
N GLU A 59 15.49 2.56 -0.43
CA GLU A 59 16.32 1.83 -1.40
C GLU A 59 15.66 1.77 -2.80
N ALA A 60 14.35 1.53 -2.87
CA ALA A 60 13.64 1.55 -4.14
C ALA A 60 13.71 2.94 -4.80
N PHE A 61 13.53 4.02 -4.04
CA PHE A 61 13.69 5.39 -4.52
C PHE A 61 15.13 5.67 -4.97
N HIS A 62 16.12 5.17 -4.24
CA HIS A 62 17.53 5.28 -4.63
C HIS A 62 17.79 4.61 -5.99
N VAL A 63 17.31 3.38 -6.20
CA VAL A 63 17.44 2.65 -7.47
C VAL A 63 16.73 3.38 -8.61
N ILE A 64 15.52 3.91 -8.38
CA ILE A 64 14.79 4.72 -9.36
C ILE A 64 15.61 5.97 -9.73
N SER A 65 16.20 6.64 -8.74
CA SER A 65 17.04 7.83 -8.96
C SER A 65 18.28 7.48 -9.79
N LEU A 66 18.97 6.37 -9.50
CA LEU A 66 20.10 5.90 -10.31
C LEU A 66 19.70 5.65 -11.78
N ILE A 67 18.54 5.02 -12.01
CA ILE A 67 18.03 4.81 -13.37
C ILE A 67 17.74 6.16 -14.05
N ASN A 68 17.09 7.10 -13.35
CA ASN A 68 16.80 8.43 -13.86
C ASN A 68 18.08 9.21 -14.21
N ASP A 69 19.14 9.03 -13.44
CA ASP A 69 20.46 9.64 -13.63
C ASP A 69 21.28 8.99 -14.76
N GLY A 70 20.72 8.02 -15.49
CA GLY A 70 21.38 7.32 -16.59
C GLY A 70 22.28 6.16 -16.17
N LYS A 71 22.20 5.71 -14.91
CA LYS A 71 22.99 4.59 -14.36
C LYS A 71 22.25 3.25 -14.39
N GLY A 72 21.24 3.11 -15.25
CA GLY A 72 20.45 1.87 -15.34
C GLY A 72 21.30 0.63 -15.67
N SER A 73 22.37 0.78 -16.44
CA SER A 73 23.32 -0.31 -16.72
C SER A 73 24.05 -0.80 -15.46
N GLU A 74 24.39 0.09 -14.53
CA GLU A 74 25.01 -0.26 -13.25
C GLU A 74 24.03 -1.02 -12.35
N VAL A 75 22.78 -0.55 -12.27
CA VAL A 75 21.69 -1.24 -11.57
C VAL A 75 21.47 -2.64 -12.13
N SER A 76 21.47 -2.79 -13.46
CA SER A 76 21.36 -4.09 -14.11
C SER A 76 22.55 -5.01 -13.79
N ALA A 77 23.75 -4.45 -13.68
CA ALA A 77 24.97 -5.21 -13.36
C ALA A 77 24.97 -5.78 -11.93
N THR A 78 24.26 -5.14 -10.99
CA THR A 78 24.12 -5.60 -9.60
C THR A 78 22.86 -6.45 -9.35
N ASN A 79 21.96 -6.58 -10.33
CA ASN A 79 20.74 -7.38 -10.19
C ASN A 79 21.04 -8.85 -9.84
N LEU A 80 20.51 -9.30 -8.70
CA LEU A 80 20.62 -10.67 -8.22
C LEU A 80 19.54 -11.62 -8.76
N ARG A 81 18.44 -11.10 -9.33
CA ARG A 81 17.35 -11.92 -9.88
C ARG A 81 17.65 -12.36 -11.31
N ARG A 82 18.63 -13.26 -11.45
CA ARG A 82 19.07 -13.86 -12.72
C ARG A 82 18.65 -15.32 -12.80
N GLN A 83 18.55 -15.85 -14.02
CA GLN A 83 18.19 -17.25 -14.26
C GLN A 83 18.97 -18.20 -13.32
N GLY A 84 18.24 -19.06 -12.60
CA GLY A 84 18.80 -19.96 -11.59
C GLY A 84 18.62 -19.48 -10.15
N ASN A 85 18.38 -18.18 -9.91
CA ASN A 85 18.15 -17.64 -8.57
C ASN A 85 16.65 -17.61 -8.24
N VAL A 86 16.32 -17.72 -6.95
CA VAL A 86 14.94 -17.66 -6.44
C VAL A 86 14.26 -16.35 -6.89
N ALA A 87 12.97 -16.45 -7.28
CA ALA A 87 12.14 -15.33 -7.72
C ALA A 87 12.68 -14.54 -8.93
N SER A 88 13.48 -15.20 -9.79
CA SER A 88 13.97 -14.63 -11.05
C SER A 88 12.99 -14.87 -12.19
N SER A 89 12.83 -13.85 -13.04
CA SER A 89 12.13 -13.97 -14.31
C SER A 89 13.01 -14.72 -15.32
N SER A 90 12.41 -15.57 -16.17
CA SER A 90 13.12 -16.21 -17.28
C SER A 90 13.69 -15.20 -18.30
N GLN A 91 13.08 -14.02 -18.41
CA GLN A 91 13.56 -12.92 -19.25
C GLN A 91 14.59 -12.03 -18.54
N GLY A 92 14.62 -12.04 -17.20
CA GLY A 92 15.46 -11.14 -16.41
C GLY A 92 15.28 -9.68 -16.80
N LEU A 93 16.39 -9.01 -17.13
CA LEU A 93 16.44 -7.62 -17.61
C LEU A 93 16.79 -7.53 -19.12
N SER A 94 16.66 -8.64 -19.84
CA SER A 94 16.98 -8.69 -21.27
C SER A 94 16.06 -7.78 -22.08
N GLY A 95 16.63 -7.04 -23.04
CA GLY A 95 15.87 -6.15 -23.92
C GLY A 95 15.54 -4.77 -23.35
N ILE A 96 15.87 -4.49 -22.09
CA ILE A 96 15.72 -3.15 -21.51
C ILE A 96 16.80 -2.23 -22.08
N ARG A 97 16.37 -1.14 -22.72
CA ARG A 97 17.24 -0.02 -23.12
C ARG A 97 17.30 1.00 -21.99
N TRP A 98 18.32 0.90 -21.14
CA TRP A 98 18.44 1.75 -19.94
C TRP A 98 18.53 3.25 -20.25
N ASP A 99 19.19 3.63 -21.34
CA ASP A 99 19.33 5.03 -21.74
C ASP A 99 17.98 5.71 -21.98
N ASP A 100 16.95 4.95 -22.40
CA ASP A 100 15.62 5.47 -22.67
C ASP A 100 14.93 6.02 -21.40
N TRP A 101 15.39 5.64 -20.21
CA TRP A 101 14.86 6.05 -18.91
C TRP A 101 15.54 7.29 -18.30
N THR A 102 16.64 7.74 -18.91
CA THR A 102 17.42 8.89 -18.40
C THR A 102 16.58 10.16 -18.44
N GLY A 103 16.44 10.82 -17.30
CA GLY A 103 15.65 12.05 -17.15
C GLY A 103 14.17 11.90 -17.49
N ARG A 104 13.60 10.69 -17.35
CA ARG A 104 12.19 10.39 -17.68
C ARG A 104 11.26 10.32 -16.47
N MET A 105 11.79 10.43 -15.26
CA MET A 105 11.02 10.30 -14.02
C MET A 105 11.15 11.57 -13.19
N PHE A 106 10.02 12.02 -12.64
CA PHE A 106 10.01 13.02 -11.57
C PHE A 106 10.38 12.33 -10.26
N THR A 107 11.49 12.74 -9.65
CA THR A 107 11.99 12.21 -8.38
C THR A 107 11.73 13.17 -7.21
N ASP A 108 10.94 14.20 -7.43
CA ASP A 108 10.40 15.14 -6.47
C ASP A 108 8.87 15.02 -6.41
N ASN A 109 8.26 15.40 -5.29
CA ASN A 109 6.81 15.32 -5.08
C ASN A 109 6.22 13.92 -5.41
N VAL A 110 6.95 12.86 -5.07
CA VAL A 110 6.55 11.48 -5.34
C VAL A 110 5.34 11.11 -4.47
N THR A 111 4.38 10.40 -5.07
CA THR A 111 3.27 9.79 -4.34
C THR A 111 3.69 8.48 -3.71
N VAL A 112 3.46 8.33 -2.41
CA VAL A 112 3.51 7.03 -1.74
C VAL A 112 2.11 6.45 -1.58
N MET A 113 1.96 5.17 -1.89
CA MET A 113 0.65 4.52 -1.86
C MET A 113 0.78 3.12 -1.31
N GLY A 114 -0.18 2.71 -0.48
CA GLY A 114 -0.15 1.39 0.12
C GLY A 114 -1.50 0.89 0.57
N HIS A 115 -1.67 -0.43 0.43
CA HIS A 115 -2.88 -1.15 0.84
C HIS A 115 -2.68 -1.84 2.19
N SER A 116 -3.71 -1.83 3.06
CA SER A 116 -3.71 -2.53 4.34
C SER A 116 -2.53 -2.11 5.23
N PHE A 117 -1.64 -3.04 5.58
CA PHE A 117 -0.41 -2.72 6.30
C PHE A 117 0.51 -1.76 5.52
N GLY A 118 0.45 -1.75 4.18
CA GLY A 118 1.14 -0.75 3.36
C GLY A 118 0.58 0.67 3.50
N GLY A 119 -0.70 0.80 3.85
CA GLY A 119 -1.28 2.09 4.21
C GLY A 119 -0.71 2.60 5.55
N ALA A 120 -0.49 1.71 6.53
CA ALA A 120 0.22 2.06 7.76
C ALA A 120 1.68 2.52 7.50
N THR A 121 2.39 1.85 6.59
CA THR A 121 3.72 2.29 6.12
C THR A 121 3.65 3.66 5.45
N THR A 122 2.66 3.87 4.57
CA THR A 122 2.45 5.15 3.88
C THR A 122 2.26 6.30 4.87
N VAL A 123 1.49 6.10 5.93
CA VAL A 123 1.32 7.08 7.01
C VAL A 123 2.67 7.45 7.65
N GLN A 124 3.49 6.45 7.99
CA GLN A 124 4.81 6.73 8.59
C GLN A 124 5.74 7.45 7.61
N CYS A 125 5.69 7.12 6.33
CA CYS A 125 6.41 7.85 5.29
C CYS A 125 6.01 9.33 5.23
N LEU A 126 4.72 9.65 5.39
CA LEU A 126 4.24 11.05 5.40
C LEU A 126 4.67 11.82 6.66
N ARG A 127 4.83 11.13 7.79
CA ARG A 127 5.32 11.72 9.06
C ARG A 127 6.83 11.94 9.08
N LYS A 128 7.58 11.17 8.29
CA LYS A 128 9.05 11.18 8.30
C LYS A 128 9.59 12.37 7.52
N SER A 129 10.03 13.41 8.23
CA SER A 129 10.56 14.65 7.65
C SER A 129 11.81 14.46 6.78
N SER A 130 12.59 13.40 6.99
CA SER A 130 13.76 13.09 6.17
C SER A 130 13.39 12.60 4.76
N LEU A 131 12.16 12.14 4.52
CA LEU A 131 11.68 11.74 3.20
C LEU A 131 11.13 12.96 2.44
N THR A 132 12.04 13.85 2.08
CA THR A 132 11.72 15.14 1.43
C THR A 132 11.20 14.99 0.01
N TRP A 133 11.51 13.89 -0.65
CA TRP A 133 11.07 13.57 -2.01
C TRP A 133 9.59 13.16 -2.10
N ILE A 134 8.95 12.82 -0.98
CA ILE A 134 7.53 12.47 -0.93
C ILE A 134 6.68 13.75 -0.89
N GLY A 135 5.73 13.89 -1.81
CA GLY A 135 4.79 15.01 -1.85
C GLY A 135 3.44 14.73 -1.18
N GLN A 136 2.91 13.52 -1.36
CA GLN A 136 1.55 13.16 -0.95
C GLN A 136 1.41 11.65 -0.75
N GLY A 137 0.33 11.23 -0.09
CA GLY A 137 0.06 9.81 0.13
C GLY A 137 -1.38 9.36 -0.12
N ILE A 138 -1.52 8.11 -0.53
CA ILE A 138 -2.80 7.43 -0.73
C ILE A 138 -2.81 6.14 0.09
N ILE A 139 -3.74 6.03 1.05
CA ILE A 139 -3.91 4.83 1.86
C ILE A 139 -5.17 4.07 1.43
N LEU A 140 -5.00 2.81 1.03
CA LEU A 140 -6.09 1.93 0.63
C LEU A 140 -6.40 0.94 1.74
N ASP A 141 -7.59 1.05 2.32
CA ASP A 141 -8.11 0.18 3.37
C ASP A 141 -7.06 -0.10 4.46
N ALA A 142 -6.46 0.99 4.95
CA ALA A 142 -5.31 0.93 5.83
C ALA A 142 -5.64 0.20 7.13
N TRP A 143 -4.66 -0.57 7.63
CA TRP A 143 -4.78 -1.24 8.92
C TRP A 143 -4.37 -0.29 10.04
N GLY A 144 -5.36 0.43 10.57
CA GLY A 144 -5.22 1.46 11.61
C GLY A 144 -4.50 0.94 12.86
N PRO A 145 -4.94 -0.16 13.50
CA PRO A 145 -4.32 -0.69 14.72
C PRO A 145 -2.82 -1.02 14.61
N ALA A 146 -2.34 -1.35 13.41
CA ALA A 146 -0.91 -1.57 13.17
C ALA A 146 -0.13 -0.29 12.85
N THR A 147 -0.81 0.85 12.73
CA THR A 147 -0.17 2.13 12.49
C THR A 147 0.33 2.68 13.83
N PRO A 148 1.65 2.91 14.00
CA PRO A 148 2.17 3.51 15.21
C PRO A 148 1.52 4.86 15.52
N ALA A 149 1.40 5.20 16.80
CA ALA A 149 0.95 6.52 17.23
C ALA A 149 1.86 7.62 16.64
N ALA A 150 1.37 8.85 16.56
CA ALA A 150 2.23 9.97 16.18
C ALA A 150 3.35 10.10 17.23
N GLY A 151 4.60 9.98 16.79
CA GLY A 151 5.79 10.25 17.59
C GLY A 151 6.13 11.73 17.50
N GLU A 152 7.40 12.04 17.21
CA GLU A 152 7.83 13.43 16.96
C GLU A 152 7.34 13.97 15.60
N GLY A 153 7.06 13.09 14.63
CA GLY A 153 6.57 13.46 13.31
C GLY A 153 5.05 13.35 13.19
N ARG A 154 4.42 14.36 12.59
CA ARG A 154 2.99 14.38 12.24
C ARG A 154 2.79 14.44 10.72
N ILE A 155 1.63 14.01 10.24
CA ILE A 155 1.28 14.07 8.83
C ILE A 155 1.16 15.54 8.41
N SER A 156 2.05 16.01 7.55
CA SER A 156 2.07 17.41 7.08
C SER A 156 1.82 17.55 5.57
N LYS A 157 1.51 16.44 4.90
CA LYS A 157 1.39 16.30 3.44
C LYS A 157 -0.02 15.84 3.07
N PRO A 158 -0.51 16.17 1.85
CA PRO A 158 -1.82 15.73 1.39
C PRO A 158 -2.04 14.23 1.53
N LEU A 159 -3.24 13.84 1.96
CA LEU A 159 -3.60 12.45 2.26
C LEU A 159 -4.98 12.11 1.68
N LEU A 160 -5.04 11.04 0.91
CA LEU A 160 -6.29 10.40 0.52
C LEU A 160 -6.42 9.03 1.18
N SER A 161 -7.48 8.84 1.96
CA SER A 161 -7.87 7.56 2.54
C SER A 161 -9.07 6.98 1.78
N ILE A 162 -8.95 5.76 1.26
CA ILE A 162 -10.05 5.04 0.61
C ILE A 162 -10.24 3.71 1.33
N GLY A 163 -11.30 3.59 2.13
CA GLY A 163 -11.64 2.38 2.88
C GLY A 163 -12.70 1.51 2.21
N SER A 164 -12.77 0.25 2.62
CA SER A 164 -13.86 -0.66 2.29
C SER A 164 -14.99 -0.59 3.34
N GLU A 165 -16.24 -0.82 2.93
CA GLU A 165 -17.37 -0.84 3.88
C GLU A 165 -17.21 -1.95 4.93
N ALA A 166 -16.64 -3.10 4.57
CA ALA A 166 -16.42 -4.18 5.52
C ALA A 166 -15.44 -3.78 6.65
N PHE A 167 -14.34 -3.10 6.30
CA PHE A 167 -13.37 -2.58 7.26
C PHE A 167 -13.89 -1.38 8.04
N MET A 168 -14.73 -0.55 7.43
CA MET A 168 -15.40 0.55 8.11
C MET A 168 -16.19 0.06 9.33
N HIS A 169 -16.80 -1.13 9.28
CA HIS A 169 -17.52 -1.69 10.43
C HIS A 169 -16.63 -2.14 11.60
N TRP A 170 -15.31 -2.21 11.42
CA TRP A 170 -14.35 -2.39 12.50
C TRP A 170 -14.08 -1.03 13.15
N GLN A 171 -14.84 -0.73 14.20
CA GLN A 171 -14.87 0.58 14.87
C GLN A 171 -13.47 1.11 15.21
N GLU A 172 -12.65 0.32 15.91
CA GLU A 172 -11.28 0.70 16.28
C GLU A 172 -10.43 1.07 15.05
N ASN A 173 -10.57 0.35 13.95
CA ASN A 173 -9.86 0.68 12.71
C ASN A 173 -10.38 1.97 12.08
N PHE A 174 -11.70 2.16 12.05
CA PHE A 174 -12.32 3.35 11.49
C PHE A 174 -11.95 4.62 12.27
N GLU A 175 -12.09 4.59 13.60
CA GLU A 175 -11.68 5.69 14.50
C GLU A 175 -10.21 6.05 14.26
N ARG A 176 -9.35 5.04 14.14
CA ARG A 176 -7.93 5.27 13.89
C ARG A 176 -7.67 5.95 12.54
N LEU A 177 -8.42 5.62 11.49
CA LEU A 177 -8.31 6.30 10.18
C LEU A 177 -8.82 7.73 10.22
N VAL A 178 -9.90 7.98 10.98
CA VAL A 178 -10.44 9.31 11.25
C VAL A 178 -9.40 10.16 11.97
N ASP A 179 -8.76 9.64 13.02
CA ASP A 179 -7.69 10.31 13.75
C ASP A 179 -6.51 10.71 12.85
N LEU A 180 -6.10 9.84 11.93
CA LEU A 180 -5.02 10.14 10.98
C LEU A 180 -5.39 11.29 10.03
N CYS A 181 -6.65 11.35 9.60
CA CYS A 181 -7.13 12.45 8.76
C CYS A 181 -7.24 13.76 9.55
N HIS A 182 -7.63 13.69 10.83
CA HIS A 182 -7.61 14.84 11.73
C HIS A 182 -6.19 15.33 11.99
N GLU A 183 -5.25 14.44 12.27
CA GLU A 183 -3.83 14.76 12.44
C GLU A 183 -3.29 15.57 11.26
N ALA A 184 -3.56 15.14 10.02
CA ALA A 184 -3.12 15.84 8.82
C ALA A 184 -3.67 17.28 8.71
N ARG A 185 -4.93 17.46 9.09
CA ARG A 185 -5.63 18.75 9.05
C ARG A 185 -5.24 19.67 10.20
N GLU A 186 -4.97 19.12 11.38
CA GLU A 186 -4.56 19.87 12.56
C GLU A 186 -3.11 20.36 12.43
N GLU A 187 -2.24 19.55 11.83
CA GLU A 187 -0.85 19.95 11.55
C GLU A 187 -0.80 21.14 10.58
N ASN A 188 -1.63 21.11 9.53
CA ASN A 188 -1.77 22.23 8.62
C ASN A 188 -3.19 22.27 8.01
N PRO A 189 -4.01 23.30 8.32
CA PRO A 189 -5.37 23.42 7.79
C PRO A 189 -5.47 23.51 6.27
N ALA A 190 -4.38 23.87 5.58
CA ALA A 190 -4.32 23.89 4.12
C ALA A 190 -4.00 22.52 3.50
N THR A 191 -3.66 21.51 4.31
CA THR A 191 -3.37 20.16 3.84
C THR A 191 -4.64 19.51 3.29
N LEU A 192 -4.62 19.24 1.99
CA LEU A 192 -5.69 18.57 1.29
C LEU A 192 -5.85 17.12 1.80
N THR A 193 -6.94 16.85 2.49
CA THR A 193 -7.19 15.57 3.15
C THR A 193 -8.61 15.08 2.88
N TRP A 194 -8.74 13.84 2.38
CA TRP A 194 -10.03 13.20 2.16
C TRP A 194 -10.07 11.79 2.73
N MET A 195 -11.25 11.39 3.19
CA MET A 195 -11.56 10.02 3.59
C MET A 195 -12.83 9.56 2.89
N LEU A 196 -12.69 8.52 2.07
CA LEU A 196 -13.77 7.92 1.28
C LEU A 196 -14.01 6.49 1.73
N THR A 197 -15.25 6.01 1.57
CA THR A 197 -15.59 4.60 1.74
C THR A 197 -16.33 4.08 0.53
N ILE A 198 -15.88 2.96 -0.03
CA ILE A 198 -16.58 2.29 -1.13
C ILE A 198 -17.66 1.38 -0.55
N ARG A 199 -18.92 1.79 -0.69
CA ARG A 199 -20.09 0.99 -0.29
C ARG A 199 -20.13 -0.34 -1.04
N GLY A 200 -20.50 -1.40 -0.35
CA GLY A 200 -20.60 -2.76 -0.84
C GLY A 200 -19.25 -3.48 -1.01
N SER A 201 -18.13 -2.83 -0.67
CA SER A 201 -16.79 -3.40 -0.84
C SER A 201 -16.29 -4.14 0.39
N THR A 202 -15.38 -5.09 0.14
CA THR A 202 -14.61 -5.81 1.16
C THR A 202 -13.12 -5.53 0.99
N HIS A 203 -12.30 -5.92 1.97
CA HIS A 203 -10.85 -5.69 1.94
C HIS A 203 -10.17 -6.15 0.63
N LEU A 204 -10.59 -7.31 0.12
CA LEU A 204 -10.02 -7.89 -1.08
C LEU A 204 -10.37 -7.13 -2.36
N SER A 205 -11.38 -6.24 -2.30
CA SER A 205 -11.81 -5.40 -3.43
C SER A 205 -10.74 -4.37 -3.84
N GLN A 206 -9.76 -4.11 -2.98
CA GLN A 206 -8.63 -3.21 -3.22
C GLN A 206 -7.38 -3.95 -3.78
N THR A 207 -7.52 -5.22 -4.18
CA THR A 207 -6.40 -6.05 -4.66
C THR A 207 -6.72 -6.72 -5.99
N ASP A 208 -5.67 -7.05 -6.76
CA ASP A 208 -5.81 -7.76 -8.04
C ASP A 208 -6.49 -9.15 -7.91
N PHE A 209 -6.53 -9.73 -6.71
CA PHE A 209 -7.28 -10.97 -6.45
C PHE A 209 -8.77 -10.84 -6.81
N ALA A 210 -9.35 -9.65 -6.67
CA ALA A 210 -10.74 -9.40 -6.99
C ALA A 210 -11.06 -9.62 -8.48
N VAL A 211 -10.09 -9.35 -9.35
CA VAL A 211 -10.22 -9.49 -10.82
C VAL A 211 -9.69 -10.84 -11.29
N LEU A 212 -8.55 -11.27 -10.76
CA LEU A 212 -7.89 -12.51 -11.17
C LEU A 212 -8.66 -13.77 -10.72
N TYR A 213 -9.44 -13.69 -9.64
CA TYR A 213 -10.19 -14.82 -9.07
C TYR A 213 -11.65 -14.46 -8.72
N SER A 214 -12.36 -13.83 -9.67
CA SER A 214 -13.74 -13.35 -9.49
C SER A 214 -14.71 -14.41 -8.94
N THR A 215 -14.69 -15.65 -9.46
CA THR A 215 -15.56 -16.75 -9.02
C THR A 215 -15.33 -17.14 -7.55
N TRP A 216 -14.10 -17.01 -7.04
CA TRP A 216 -13.76 -17.31 -5.65
C TRP A 216 -14.17 -16.17 -4.70
N MET A 217 -14.20 -14.92 -5.19
CA MET A 217 -14.64 -13.76 -4.41
C MET A 217 -16.14 -13.76 -4.16
N ASP A 218 -16.95 -14.12 -5.15
CA ASP A 218 -18.40 -14.25 -4.99
C ASP A 218 -18.74 -15.34 -3.94
N LEU A 219 -17.95 -16.43 -3.90
CA LEU A 219 -18.17 -17.55 -2.98
C LEU A 219 -17.65 -17.28 -1.55
N LEU A 220 -16.49 -16.61 -1.41
CA LEU A 220 -15.78 -16.48 -0.13
C LEU A 220 -15.84 -15.09 0.51
N ALA A 221 -15.92 -14.00 -0.25
CA ALA A 221 -15.90 -12.65 0.29
C ALA A 221 -17.30 -12.03 0.44
N LYS A 222 -18.30 -12.52 -0.31
CA LYS A 222 -19.66 -11.94 -0.34
C LYS A 222 -19.63 -10.41 -0.53
N THR A 223 -18.77 -9.95 -1.43
CA THR A 223 -18.70 -8.55 -1.84
C THR A 223 -20.00 -8.17 -2.58
N LEU A 224 -20.57 -7.00 -2.28
CA LEU A 224 -21.80 -6.52 -2.91
C LEU A 224 -21.53 -5.65 -4.16
N VAL A 225 -20.37 -5.00 -4.20
CA VAL A 225 -19.95 -4.16 -5.34
C VAL A 225 -19.34 -5.00 -6.45
N ASN A 226 -19.60 -4.62 -7.70
CA ASN A 226 -18.92 -5.20 -8.86
C ASN A 226 -17.39 -4.90 -8.78
N PRO A 227 -16.50 -5.89 -8.97
CA PRO A 227 -15.04 -5.68 -8.83
C PRO A 227 -14.47 -4.60 -9.75
N LEU A 228 -14.90 -4.51 -11.01
CA LEU A 228 -14.45 -3.47 -11.94
C LEU A 228 -14.93 -2.09 -11.49
N ARG A 229 -16.14 -2.02 -10.93
CA ARG A 229 -16.66 -0.77 -10.35
C ARG A 229 -15.88 -0.37 -9.09
N ALA A 230 -15.51 -1.31 -8.23
CA ALA A 230 -14.69 -1.04 -7.06
C ALA A 230 -13.31 -0.47 -7.46
N ILE A 231 -12.65 -1.09 -8.43
CA ILE A 231 -11.38 -0.57 -8.98
C ILE A 231 -11.56 0.83 -9.55
N TYR A 232 -12.62 1.06 -10.34
CA TYR A 232 -12.91 2.38 -10.87
C TYR A 232 -13.09 3.42 -9.76
N LEU A 233 -13.82 3.07 -8.70
CA LEU A 233 -14.07 3.94 -7.54
C LEU A 233 -12.83 4.13 -6.66
N THR A 234 -11.79 3.31 -6.79
CA THR A 234 -10.47 3.57 -6.21
C THR A 234 -9.63 4.46 -7.13
N VAL A 235 -9.57 4.15 -8.42
CA VAL A 235 -8.71 4.82 -9.41
C VAL A 235 -9.16 6.24 -9.67
N ALA A 236 -10.45 6.48 -9.94
CA ALA A 236 -10.93 7.81 -10.31
C ALA A 236 -10.68 8.87 -9.21
N PRO A 237 -11.04 8.64 -7.94
CA PRO A 237 -10.70 9.59 -6.86
C PRO A 237 -9.19 9.71 -6.61
N SER A 238 -8.42 8.63 -6.78
CA SER A 238 -6.96 8.70 -6.67
C SER A 238 -6.36 9.62 -7.74
N LEU A 239 -6.82 9.53 -8.98
CA LEU A 239 -6.37 10.41 -10.05
C LEU A 239 -6.81 11.86 -9.82
N GLU A 240 -8.05 12.10 -9.39
CA GLU A 240 -8.52 13.44 -9.01
C GLU A 240 -7.65 14.06 -7.90
N PHE A 241 -7.29 13.27 -6.89
CA PHE A 241 -6.40 13.70 -5.82
C PHE A 241 -5.03 14.09 -6.36
N LEU A 242 -4.47 13.30 -7.26
CA LEU A 242 -3.19 13.60 -7.90
C LEU A 242 -3.24 14.88 -8.75
N LYS A 243 -4.35 15.15 -9.46
CA LYS A 243 -4.53 16.43 -10.18
C LYS A 243 -4.49 17.64 -9.26
N MET A 244 -4.97 17.49 -8.02
CA MET A 244 -5.03 18.59 -7.05
C MET A 244 -3.74 18.79 -6.26
N THR A 245 -2.91 17.75 -6.14
CA THR A 245 -1.75 17.74 -5.24
C THR A 245 -0.41 17.78 -5.97
N LEU A 246 -0.33 17.20 -7.17
CA LEU A 246 0.90 17.18 -7.94
C LEU A 246 1.24 18.56 -8.53
N PRO A 247 2.53 18.91 -8.62
CA PRO A 247 2.97 20.08 -9.37
C PRO A 247 2.48 20.03 -10.81
N ARG A 248 2.19 21.21 -11.38
CA ARG A 248 1.64 21.33 -12.74
C ARG A 248 2.50 20.66 -13.80
N GLU A 249 3.82 20.64 -13.64
CA GLU A 249 4.74 19.97 -14.57
C GLU A 249 4.55 18.43 -14.60
N GLN A 250 4.09 17.85 -13.49
CA GLN A 250 3.83 16.42 -13.37
C GLN A 250 2.40 16.03 -13.82
N SER A 251 1.46 16.98 -13.84
CA SER A 251 0.06 16.78 -14.23
C SER A 251 -0.34 17.46 -15.56
N ALA A 252 0.55 18.23 -16.20
CA ALA A 252 0.20 19.10 -17.34
C ALA A 252 -0.46 18.39 -18.53
N ASN A 253 -0.13 17.11 -18.75
CA ASN A 253 -0.64 16.30 -19.85
C ASN A 253 -1.52 15.15 -19.36
N ASP A 254 -2.13 15.29 -18.19
CA ASP A 254 -3.02 14.26 -17.69
C ASP A 254 -4.26 14.16 -18.60
N MET A 255 -4.53 12.94 -19.07
CA MET A 255 -5.80 12.53 -19.69
C MET A 255 -6.61 11.75 -18.66
N TRP A 256 -6.40 12.04 -17.37
CA TRP A 256 -6.95 11.27 -16.28
C TRP A 256 -8.42 11.57 -16.10
N VAL A 257 -9.17 10.57 -15.63
CA VAL A 257 -10.58 10.72 -15.27
C VAL A 257 -10.72 11.78 -14.16
N ASP A 258 -11.76 12.60 -14.27
CA ASP A 258 -12.16 13.59 -13.25
C ASP A 258 -13.69 13.62 -13.18
N GLU A 259 -14.23 12.86 -12.24
CA GLU A 259 -15.67 12.77 -11.95
C GLU A 259 -16.09 13.84 -10.92
N GLN A 260 -15.12 14.68 -10.49
CA GLN A 260 -15.25 15.70 -9.46
C GLN A 260 -15.78 15.17 -8.13
N VAL A 261 -15.57 13.88 -7.82
CA VAL A 261 -16.04 13.25 -6.58
C VAL A 261 -15.47 13.97 -5.37
N LEU A 262 -14.16 14.27 -5.38
CA LEU A 262 -13.49 14.92 -4.26
C LEU A 262 -13.92 16.39 -4.06
N ARG A 263 -14.49 17.03 -5.09
CA ARG A 263 -14.94 18.43 -5.06
C ARG A 263 -16.42 18.57 -4.72
N THR A 264 -17.23 17.62 -5.14
CA THR A 264 -18.70 17.73 -5.12
C THR A 264 -19.35 16.91 -4.01
N MET A 265 -18.71 15.83 -3.55
CA MET A 265 -19.26 15.00 -2.50
C MET A 265 -19.24 15.73 -1.17
N GLN A 266 -20.40 15.83 -0.52
CA GLN A 266 -20.51 16.42 0.80
C GLN A 266 -20.07 15.41 1.85
N ALA A 267 -19.15 15.83 2.71
CA ALA A 267 -18.79 15.05 3.89
C ALA A 267 -20.01 14.93 4.83
N PRO A 268 -20.17 13.79 5.53
CA PRO A 268 -21.19 13.68 6.57
C PRO A 268 -20.90 14.68 7.70
N ALA A 269 -21.94 15.06 8.45
CA ALA A 269 -21.78 15.95 9.61
C ALA A 269 -20.91 15.35 10.72
N ASP A 270 -20.90 14.01 10.81
CA ASP A 270 -20.13 13.20 11.73
C ASP A 270 -19.60 11.97 10.97
N PRO A 271 -18.29 11.62 11.07
CA PRO A 271 -17.76 10.41 10.44
C PRO A 271 -18.55 9.15 10.74
N GLU A 272 -19.06 8.97 11.97
CA GLU A 272 -19.85 7.78 12.33
C GLU A 272 -21.22 7.75 11.66
N ALA A 273 -21.78 8.91 11.28
CA ALA A 273 -23.05 8.95 10.55
C ALA A 273 -22.96 8.28 9.16
N ALA A 274 -21.75 8.15 8.60
CA ALA A 274 -21.53 7.37 7.38
C ALA A 274 -21.58 5.86 7.61
N MET A 275 -21.40 5.39 8.86
CA MET A 275 -21.40 3.98 9.25
C MET A 275 -22.81 3.39 9.36
N GLY A 276 -23.53 3.36 8.24
CA GLY A 276 -24.86 2.74 8.17
C GLY A 276 -24.84 1.28 8.64
N GLN A 277 -25.88 0.86 9.37
CA GLN A 277 -25.96 -0.49 9.95
C GLN A 277 -26.50 -1.57 8.99
N GLU A 278 -26.91 -1.16 7.78
CA GLU A 278 -27.62 -1.98 6.81
C GLU A 278 -26.83 -3.23 6.39
N HIS A 279 -25.54 -3.07 6.06
CA HIS A 279 -24.65 -4.15 5.65
C HIS A 279 -23.75 -4.68 6.77
N ARG A 280 -23.93 -4.20 8.01
CA ARG A 280 -23.09 -4.61 9.14
C ARG A 280 -23.23 -6.11 9.40
N PRO A 281 -22.15 -6.89 9.32
CA PRO A 281 -22.18 -8.32 9.63
C PRO A 281 -22.26 -8.55 11.15
N SER A 282 -22.59 -9.78 11.58
CA SER A 282 -22.43 -10.16 12.99
C SER A 282 -20.96 -10.07 13.42
N ASP A 283 -20.68 -9.84 14.70
CA ASP A 283 -19.32 -9.54 15.21
C ASP A 283 -18.23 -10.50 14.70
N LYS A 284 -18.52 -11.81 14.64
CA LYS A 284 -17.62 -12.84 14.10
C LYS A 284 -17.07 -12.54 12.69
N TRP A 285 -17.80 -11.78 11.87
CA TRP A 285 -17.51 -11.53 10.46
C TRP A 285 -17.15 -10.06 10.15
N ILE A 286 -17.03 -9.20 11.17
CA ILE A 286 -16.54 -7.82 11.03
C ILE A 286 -15.18 -7.81 10.32
N ALA A 287 -14.95 -6.80 9.46
CA ALA A 287 -13.77 -6.64 8.59
C ALA A 287 -13.60 -7.72 7.50
N VAL A 288 -14.36 -8.83 7.53
CA VAL A 288 -14.19 -9.94 6.58
C VAL A 288 -15.25 -9.92 5.48
N ARG A 289 -16.52 -9.71 5.81
CA ARG A 289 -17.65 -9.81 4.85
C ARG A 289 -18.76 -8.83 5.18
N LEU A 290 -19.65 -8.57 4.22
CA LEU A 290 -20.87 -7.80 4.44
C LEU A 290 -22.09 -8.70 4.66
N LYS A 291 -23.11 -8.17 5.34
CA LYS A 291 -24.42 -8.81 5.47
C LYS A 291 -25.20 -8.64 4.16
N MET A 292 -25.55 -9.76 3.53
CA MET A 292 -26.45 -9.78 2.38
C MET A 292 -27.89 -9.58 2.87
N ILE A 293 -28.58 -8.54 2.40
CA ILE A 293 -30.03 -8.42 2.60
C ILE A 293 -30.70 -9.28 1.53
N CYS A 294 -31.35 -10.37 1.95
CA CYS A 294 -32.10 -11.20 1.03
C CYS A 294 -33.39 -10.46 0.64
N GLY A 295 -33.34 -9.74 -0.49
CA GLY A 295 -34.50 -9.09 -1.11
C GLY A 295 -35.17 -9.91 -2.21
N TRP A 296 -34.78 -11.18 -2.42
CA TRP A 296 -35.36 -12.08 -3.42
C TRP A 296 -35.88 -13.37 -2.76
N THR A 297 -36.86 -13.22 -1.88
CA THR A 297 -37.80 -14.29 -1.54
C THR A 297 -39.21 -13.78 -1.81
N ASN A 298 -39.68 -14.07 -3.04
CA ASN A 298 -41.05 -13.98 -3.58
C ASN A 298 -41.16 -13.12 -4.84
N ARG A 299 -40.80 -13.73 -5.97
CA ARG A 299 -41.63 -13.62 -7.18
C ARG A 299 -42.09 -15.04 -7.53
N SER A 300 -43.29 -15.37 -7.07
CA SER A 300 -44.16 -16.38 -7.69
C SER A 300 -44.59 -15.90 -9.07
#